data_AF-A2DWY5-F1
#
_entry.id   AF-A2DWY5-F1
#
_cell.length_a   1.000
_cell.length_b   1.000
_cell.length_c   1.000
_cell.angle_alpha   90.00
_cell.angle_beta   90.00
_cell.angle_gamma   90.00
#
_symmetry.space_group_name_H-M   'P 1'
#
loop_
_entity.id
_entity.type
_entity.pdbx_description
1 polymer ?
#
loop_
_entity_poly.entity_id
_entity_poly.type
_entity_poly.pdbx_seq_one_letter_code
_entity_poly.pdbx_strand_id
1 'polypeptide(L)'
;MSPFDRVKDIRLNLEEILQPHLVSLPNLSDVEFLCTAFKRELEIESSLIEDLKGKYIVVGDLHGSFQDLNFIIRKYGNPSNKLKYLFLGDYIDRGHTSIETILYLMCLKVLYPDFVTLLRGNHEFIGINKFYGFYDECINRLGNTEGSAIFEAINETFPYLPLAAILPNGIFAVHGGISSHINTLDDIRKIDRFQIVDCSSSIVVTDLVWGDPRKLESGQLTAPSERGLGEKYSLSKTQQFLTKNNLTSIIRAHEACQEGFMASLVDDNGKTVCLTVFSATNYCEQNNIAAVAIINKKGLISIEKFDCTSSDDEIETDRGNESLEDLYDALC
;
A
#
# COMPACT_ATOMS: atom_id res chain seq x y z
N MET A 1 -19.92 -1.29 23.71
CA MET A 1 -18.78 -0.73 22.95
C MET A 1 -19.31 -0.32 21.60
N SER A 2 -19.06 0.92 21.15
CA SER A 2 -19.48 1.32 19.80
C SER A 2 -18.65 0.58 18.75
N PRO A 3 -19.12 0.46 17.49
CA PRO A 3 -18.30 -0.05 16.39
C PRO A 3 -16.93 0.63 16.28
N PHE A 4 -16.89 1.94 16.50
CA PHE A 4 -15.67 2.74 16.45
C PHE A 4 -14.70 2.40 17.60
N ASP A 5 -15.21 2.29 18.83
CA ASP A 5 -14.39 1.91 20.00
C ASP A 5 -13.79 0.52 19.82
N ARG A 6 -14.53 -0.42 19.23
CA ARG A 6 -14.03 -1.78 18.98
C ARG A 6 -12.83 -1.78 18.01
N VAL A 7 -12.89 -1.00 16.94
CA VAL A 7 -11.75 -0.87 16.00
C VAL A 7 -10.56 -0.18 16.68
N LYS A 8 -10.81 0.83 17.50
CA LYS A 8 -9.77 1.51 18.28
C LYS A 8 -9.07 0.54 19.23
N ASP A 9 -9.82 -0.30 19.93
CA ASP A 9 -9.26 -1.30 20.85
C ASP A 9 -8.43 -2.35 20.10
N ILE A 10 -8.90 -2.84 18.94
CA ILE A 10 -8.12 -3.74 18.07
C ILE A 10 -6.79 -3.09 17.68
N ARG A 11 -6.83 -1.83 17.25
CA ARG A 11 -5.64 -1.07 16.85
C ARG A 11 -4.63 -0.95 18.00
N LEU A 12 -5.09 -0.54 19.18
CA LEU A 12 -4.22 -0.37 20.35
C LEU A 12 -3.59 -1.71 20.77
N ASN A 13 -4.36 -2.80 20.75
CA ASN A 13 -3.84 -4.14 21.02
C ASN A 13 -2.73 -4.54 20.03
N LEU A 14 -2.85 -4.21 18.74
CA LEU A 14 -1.81 -4.46 17.75
C LEU A 14 -0.53 -3.67 18.03
N GLU A 15 -0.63 -2.40 18.45
CA GLU A 15 0.54 -1.57 18.81
C GLU A 15 1.30 -2.12 20.02
N GLU A 16 0.58 -2.76 20.95
CA GLU A 16 1.17 -3.42 22.11
C GLU A 16 1.92 -4.73 21.77
N ILE A 17 1.59 -5.42 20.67
CA ILE A 17 2.26 -6.67 20.25
C ILE A 17 3.75 -6.46 19.98
N LEU A 18 4.16 -5.25 19.58
CA LEU A 18 5.57 -4.90 19.37
C LEU A 18 6.37 -4.82 20.68
N GLN A 19 5.70 -4.86 21.84
CA GLN A 19 6.35 -4.99 23.13
C GLN A 19 6.44 -6.48 23.51
N PRO A 20 7.64 -7.03 23.76
CA PRO A 20 7.77 -8.43 24.12
C PRO A 20 6.99 -8.72 25.41
N HIS A 21 5.99 -9.62 25.30
CA HIS A 21 5.45 -10.52 26.33
C HIS A 21 3.92 -10.57 26.62
N LEU A 22 3.00 -9.80 26.02
CA LEU A 22 1.67 -9.69 26.66
C LEU A 22 0.39 -9.75 25.83
N VAL A 23 0.40 -9.80 24.49
CA VAL A 23 -0.87 -9.68 23.73
C VAL A 23 -1.03 -10.74 22.64
N SER A 24 -2.19 -11.39 22.61
CA SER A 24 -2.61 -12.33 21.56
C SER A 24 -3.18 -11.56 20.36
N LEU A 25 -3.05 -12.12 19.15
CA LEU A 25 -3.73 -11.60 17.96
C LEU A 25 -5.26 -11.49 18.17
N PRO A 26 -5.94 -10.57 17.46
CA PRO A 26 -7.40 -10.49 17.50
C PRO A 26 -8.06 -11.82 17.13
N ASN A 27 -9.14 -12.18 17.83
CA ASN A 27 -9.89 -13.41 17.55
C ASN A 27 -10.70 -13.28 16.25
N LEU A 28 -11.20 -14.41 15.72
CA LEU A 28 -11.99 -14.43 14.49
C LEU A 28 -13.18 -13.44 14.48
N SER A 29 -13.90 -13.27 15.60
CA SER A 29 -15.05 -12.36 15.64
C SER A 29 -14.64 -10.89 15.46
N ASP A 30 -13.49 -10.50 16.03
CA ASP A 30 -12.93 -9.16 15.84
C ASP A 30 -12.45 -8.96 14.41
N VAL A 31 -11.82 -9.97 13.81
CA VAL A 31 -11.37 -9.94 12.40
C VAL A 31 -12.55 -9.84 11.44
N GLU A 32 -13.59 -10.66 11.59
CA GLU A 32 -14.80 -10.63 10.74
C GLU A 32 -15.53 -9.28 10.82
N PHE A 33 -15.62 -8.74 12.04
CA PHE A 33 -16.19 -7.42 12.27
C PHE A 33 -15.39 -6.33 11.56
N LEU A 34 -14.06 -6.35 11.71
CA LEU A 34 -13.17 -5.39 11.07
C LEU A 34 -13.23 -5.51 9.54
N CYS A 35 -13.21 -6.73 8.99
CA CYS A 35 -13.35 -6.97 7.55
C CYS A 35 -14.68 -6.43 7.02
N THR A 36 -15.76 -6.56 7.78
CA THR A 36 -17.07 -6.01 7.40
C THR A 36 -17.06 -4.48 7.39
N ALA A 37 -16.48 -3.84 8.42
CA ALA A 37 -16.36 -2.39 8.49
C ALA A 37 -15.47 -1.85 7.36
N PHE A 38 -14.34 -2.50 7.13
CA PHE A 38 -13.38 -2.16 6.08
C PHE A 38 -13.97 -2.23 4.67
N LYS A 39 -14.71 -3.31 4.36
CA LYS A 39 -15.42 -3.44 3.06
C LYS A 39 -16.39 -2.28 2.83
N ARG A 40 -17.13 -1.84 3.86
CA ARG A 40 -18.08 -0.72 3.74
C ARG A 40 -17.40 0.59 3.37
N GLU A 41 -16.24 0.88 3.97
CA GLU A 41 -15.47 2.10 3.64
C GLU A 41 -14.90 2.05 2.23
N LEU A 42 -14.50 0.87 1.73
CA LEU A 42 -13.95 0.72 0.38
C LEU A 42 -15.01 0.61 -0.72
N GLU A 43 -16.23 0.14 -0.41
CA GLU A 43 -17.31 -0.03 -1.37
C GLU A 43 -17.72 1.28 -2.05
N ILE A 44 -17.61 2.40 -1.33
CA ILE A 44 -17.90 3.75 -1.84
C ILE A 44 -16.76 4.34 -2.67
N GLU A 45 -15.56 3.74 -2.63
CA GLU A 45 -14.42 4.22 -3.40
C GLU A 45 -14.47 3.71 -4.85
N SER A 46 -14.00 4.53 -5.78
CA SER A 46 -13.88 4.17 -7.20
C SER A 46 -12.61 3.33 -7.44
N SER A 47 -12.59 2.55 -8.52
CA SER A 47 -11.41 1.75 -8.90
C SER A 47 -10.18 2.62 -9.22
N LEU A 48 -10.42 3.84 -9.69
CA LEU A 48 -9.45 4.93 -9.75
C LEU A 48 -9.93 6.03 -8.79
N ILE A 49 -9.15 6.32 -7.75
CA ILE A 49 -9.47 7.42 -6.84
C ILE A 49 -8.92 8.72 -7.43
N GLU A 50 -9.80 9.69 -7.63
CA GLU A 50 -9.44 10.98 -8.22
C GLU A 50 -9.58 12.12 -7.20
N ASP A 51 -9.07 13.30 -7.54
CA ASP A 51 -9.19 14.51 -6.74
C ASP A 51 -8.56 14.45 -5.34
N LEU A 52 -7.54 13.61 -5.14
CA LEU A 52 -6.80 13.59 -3.88
C LEU A 52 -6.06 14.92 -3.67
N LYS A 53 -6.41 15.59 -2.57
CA LYS A 53 -5.86 16.89 -2.16
C LYS A 53 -5.23 16.78 -0.78
N GLY A 54 -4.13 17.48 -0.59
CA GLY A 54 -3.46 17.57 0.70
C GLY A 54 -1.98 17.21 0.64
N LYS A 55 -1.39 16.96 1.81
CA LYS A 55 -0.06 16.38 1.96
C LYS A 55 -0.24 14.87 2.14
N TYR A 56 0.55 14.08 1.42
CA TYR A 56 0.53 12.62 1.51
C TYR A 56 1.90 12.08 1.94
N ILE A 57 1.89 11.10 2.84
CA ILE A 57 2.96 10.12 2.99
C ILE A 57 2.58 8.94 2.11
N VAL A 58 3.38 8.69 1.07
CA VAL A 58 3.20 7.56 0.17
C VAL A 58 4.12 6.43 0.60
N VAL A 59 3.52 5.29 0.91
CA VAL A 59 4.17 4.09 1.43
C VAL A 59 4.11 3.02 0.32
N GLY A 60 5.27 2.46 -0.01
CA GLY A 60 5.40 1.34 -0.95
C GLY A 60 5.10 -0.01 -0.28
N ASP A 61 5.71 -1.07 -0.79
CA ASP A 61 5.51 -2.43 -0.26
C ASP A 61 5.92 -2.52 1.21
N LEU A 62 5.13 -3.29 1.97
CA LEU A 62 5.37 -3.58 3.38
C LEU A 62 5.67 -5.05 3.62
N HIS A 63 5.07 -5.97 2.86
CA HIS A 63 5.34 -7.41 2.92
C HIS A 63 5.38 -7.98 4.34
N GLY A 64 4.35 -7.66 5.12
CA GLY A 64 4.23 -8.13 6.50
C GLY A 64 5.31 -7.60 7.45
N SER A 65 5.97 -6.49 7.12
CA SER A 65 6.88 -5.76 8.03
C SER A 65 6.12 -4.81 8.94
N PHE A 66 5.45 -5.35 9.96
CA PHE A 66 4.64 -4.54 10.87
C PHE A 66 5.47 -3.52 11.67
N GLN A 67 6.72 -3.86 11.99
CA GLN A 67 7.66 -2.94 12.66
C GLN A 67 7.91 -1.68 11.83
N ASP A 68 8.13 -1.82 10.52
CA ASP A 68 8.33 -0.69 9.60
C ASP A 68 7.07 0.17 9.49
N LEU A 69 5.89 -0.46 9.38
CA LEU A 69 4.61 0.25 9.37
C LEU A 69 4.42 1.07 10.65
N ASN A 70 4.66 0.46 11.82
CA ASN A 70 4.54 1.15 13.10
C ASN A 70 5.55 2.29 13.22
N PHE A 71 6.79 2.10 12.76
CA PHE A 71 7.80 3.15 12.71
C PHE A 71 7.32 4.35 11.88
N ILE A 72 6.78 4.12 10.68
CA ILE A 72 6.24 5.18 9.81
C ILE A 72 5.13 5.96 10.53
N ILE A 73 4.19 5.27 11.18
CA ILE A 73 3.08 5.94 11.87
C ILE A 73 3.56 6.72 13.09
N ARG A 74 4.49 6.17 13.89
CA ARG A 74 5.08 6.89 15.03
C ARG A 74 5.90 8.11 14.61
N LYS A 75 6.61 8.02 13.49
CA LYS A 75 7.47 9.08 12.99
C LYS A 75 6.69 10.29 12.45
N TYR A 76 5.63 10.03 11.69
CA TYR A 76 4.87 11.10 11.04
C TYR A 76 3.58 11.50 11.78
N GLY A 77 3.07 10.63 12.66
CA GLY A 77 1.86 10.83 13.45
C GLY A 77 0.63 10.16 12.84
N ASN A 78 -0.51 10.28 13.53
CA ASN A 78 -1.78 9.72 13.06
C ASN A 78 -2.30 10.43 11.80
N PRO A 79 -3.05 9.72 10.92
CA PRO A 79 -3.77 10.34 9.81
C PRO A 79 -4.70 11.46 10.30
N SER A 80 -4.73 12.57 9.58
CA SER A 80 -5.54 13.75 9.89
C SER A 80 -5.80 14.60 8.64
N ASN A 81 -6.61 15.64 8.78
CA ASN A 81 -6.82 16.63 7.71
C ASN A 81 -5.54 17.34 7.24
N LYS A 82 -4.48 17.37 8.06
CA LYS A 82 -3.17 17.96 7.74
C LYS A 82 -2.18 16.95 7.15
N LEU A 83 -2.38 15.65 7.39
CA LEU A 83 -1.46 14.58 7.02
C LEU A 83 -2.24 13.34 6.58
N LYS A 84 -2.14 13.00 5.30
CA LYS A 84 -2.81 11.84 4.72
C LYS A 84 -1.80 10.76 4.35
N TYR A 85 -2.27 9.53 4.22
CA TYR A 85 -1.47 8.39 3.82
C TYR A 85 -2.04 7.76 2.55
N LEU A 86 -1.15 7.38 1.65
CA LEU A 86 -1.44 6.53 0.50
C LEU A 86 -0.52 5.32 0.56
N PHE A 87 -1.09 4.12 0.62
CA PHE A 87 -0.34 2.88 0.56
C PHE A 87 -0.53 2.25 -0.82
N LEU A 88 0.57 1.82 -1.44
CA LEU A 88 0.57 1.42 -2.85
C LEU A 88 0.21 -0.05 -3.08
N GLY A 89 0.18 -0.90 -2.05
CA GLY A 89 -0.12 -2.33 -2.16
C GLY A 89 0.92 -3.20 -1.44
N ASP A 90 0.81 -4.51 -1.60
CA ASP A 90 1.72 -5.53 -1.06
C ASP A 90 1.94 -5.39 0.45
N TYR A 91 0.85 -5.57 1.18
CA TYR A 91 0.79 -5.48 2.63
C TYR A 91 1.25 -6.76 3.31
N ILE A 92 1.07 -7.89 2.63
CA ILE A 92 1.22 -9.23 3.18
C ILE A 92 2.29 -10.05 2.43
N ASP A 93 2.50 -11.27 2.90
CA ASP A 93 3.49 -12.25 2.43
C ASP A 93 4.94 -11.86 2.70
N ARG A 94 5.84 -12.85 2.56
CA ARG A 94 7.31 -12.75 2.66
C ARG A 94 7.81 -12.47 4.08
N GLY A 95 7.22 -11.51 4.79
CA GLY A 95 7.47 -11.25 6.21
C GLY A 95 6.70 -12.20 7.14
N HIS A 96 6.83 -11.97 8.44
CA HIS A 96 6.26 -12.84 9.49
C HIS A 96 5.14 -12.20 10.30
N THR A 97 4.81 -10.94 10.01
CA THR A 97 3.77 -10.17 10.70
C THR A 97 2.76 -9.60 9.70
N SER A 98 2.37 -10.39 8.70
CA SER A 98 1.37 -10.00 7.71
C SER A 98 0.00 -9.82 8.34
N ILE A 99 -0.38 -10.67 9.31
CA ILE A 99 -1.66 -10.57 10.03
C ILE A 99 -1.75 -9.22 10.73
N GLU A 100 -0.73 -8.83 11.50
CA GLU A 100 -0.70 -7.54 12.17
C GLU A 100 -0.72 -6.38 11.17
N THR A 101 0.10 -6.46 10.12
CA THR A 101 0.22 -5.42 9.10
C THR A 101 -1.13 -5.13 8.45
N ILE A 102 -1.84 -6.15 7.97
CA ILE A 102 -3.12 -5.94 7.28
C ILE A 102 -4.22 -5.50 8.24
N LEU A 103 -4.32 -6.10 9.43
CA LEU A 103 -5.33 -5.72 10.41
C LEU A 103 -5.13 -4.28 10.89
N TYR A 104 -3.88 -3.84 11.04
CA TYR A 104 -3.58 -2.45 11.41
C TYR A 104 -3.98 -1.46 10.32
N LEU A 105 -3.67 -1.75 9.06
CA LEU A 105 -4.08 -0.92 7.91
C LEU A 105 -5.62 -0.85 7.78
N MET A 106 -6.32 -1.97 8.00
CA MET A 106 -7.78 -1.98 8.05
C MET A 106 -8.31 -1.07 9.17
N CYS A 107 -7.71 -1.11 10.36
CA CYS A 107 -8.08 -0.21 11.45
C CYS A 107 -7.86 1.26 11.07
N LEU A 108 -6.70 1.59 10.49
CA LEU A 108 -6.41 2.96 10.03
C LEU A 108 -7.45 3.44 9.00
N LYS A 109 -7.82 2.59 8.02
CA LYS A 109 -8.84 2.96 7.04
C LYS A 109 -10.21 3.21 7.67
N VAL A 110 -10.64 2.34 8.58
CA VAL A 110 -11.95 2.46 9.24
C VAL A 110 -12.00 3.64 10.20
N LEU A 111 -10.90 3.95 10.89
CA LEU A 111 -10.83 5.08 11.82
C LEU A 111 -10.64 6.43 11.10
N TYR A 112 -10.00 6.44 9.93
CA TYR A 112 -9.64 7.64 9.19
C TYR A 112 -9.95 7.53 7.68
N PRO A 113 -11.22 7.29 7.29
CA PRO A 113 -11.58 6.95 5.91
C PRO A 113 -11.19 8.03 4.89
N ASP A 114 -11.23 9.31 5.26
CA ASP A 114 -10.88 10.45 4.39
C ASP A 114 -9.38 10.74 4.29
N PHE A 115 -8.57 10.13 5.17
CA PHE A 115 -7.15 10.43 5.33
C PHE A 115 -6.24 9.26 5.03
N VAL A 116 -6.79 8.06 4.84
CA VAL A 116 -6.05 6.84 4.49
C VAL A 116 -6.60 6.25 3.20
N THR A 117 -5.72 6.12 2.21
CA THR A 117 -6.00 5.47 0.94
C THR A 117 -5.14 4.21 0.82
N LEU A 118 -5.75 3.08 0.47
CA LEU A 118 -5.09 1.79 0.31
C LEU A 118 -5.32 1.28 -1.11
N LEU A 119 -4.26 1.09 -1.89
CA LEU A 119 -4.35 0.50 -3.22
C LEU A 119 -4.16 -1.02 -3.16
N ARG A 120 -4.51 -1.72 -4.24
CA ARG A 120 -4.31 -3.16 -4.34
C ARG A 120 -2.94 -3.48 -4.93
N GLY A 121 -2.14 -4.28 -4.24
CA GLY A 121 -0.94 -4.89 -4.78
C GLY A 121 -1.19 -6.25 -5.41
N ASN A 122 -0.12 -6.88 -5.92
CA ASN A 122 -0.22 -8.20 -6.52
C ASN A 122 -0.31 -9.31 -5.48
N HIS A 123 0.13 -9.06 -4.24
CA HIS A 123 -0.01 -10.01 -3.13
C HIS A 123 -1.42 -10.03 -2.53
N GLU A 124 -2.24 -9.01 -2.77
CA GLU A 124 -3.66 -8.99 -2.38
C GLU A 124 -4.58 -9.80 -3.34
N PHE A 125 -4.08 -10.94 -3.81
CA PHE A 125 -4.83 -11.93 -4.59
C PHE A 125 -4.68 -13.31 -3.93
N ILE A 126 -5.80 -13.99 -3.70
CA ILE A 126 -5.85 -15.23 -2.91
C ILE A 126 -4.92 -16.33 -3.43
N GLY A 127 -4.77 -16.48 -4.76
CA GLY A 127 -3.85 -17.44 -5.34
C GLY A 127 -2.38 -17.09 -5.08
N ILE A 128 -2.05 -15.80 -5.06
CA ILE A 128 -0.69 -15.29 -4.81
C ILE A 128 -0.36 -15.43 -3.33
N ASN A 129 -1.18 -14.90 -2.43
CA ASN A 129 -0.86 -14.93 -1.00
C ASN A 129 -1.00 -16.31 -0.34
N LYS A 130 -1.75 -17.22 -0.94
CA LYS A 130 -1.71 -18.62 -0.55
C LYS A 130 -0.36 -19.26 -0.88
N PHE A 131 0.28 -18.83 -1.96
CA PHE A 131 1.57 -19.37 -2.40
C PHE A 131 2.77 -18.72 -1.70
N TYR A 132 2.70 -17.42 -1.39
CA TYR A 132 3.83 -16.63 -0.92
C TYR A 132 3.96 -16.46 0.61
N GLY A 133 3.02 -17.01 1.38
CA GLY A 133 3.24 -17.30 2.80
C GLY A 133 2.15 -16.82 3.76
N PHE A 134 1.20 -15.98 3.33
CA PHE A 134 0.17 -15.45 4.23
C PHE A 134 -0.77 -16.54 4.76
N TYR A 135 -1.16 -17.50 3.91
CA TYR A 135 -1.96 -18.65 4.35
C TYR A 135 -1.21 -19.46 5.41
N ASP A 136 0.07 -19.76 5.16
CA ASP A 136 0.89 -20.51 6.10
C ASP A 136 1.10 -19.75 7.41
N GLU A 137 1.28 -18.42 7.36
CA GLU A 137 1.34 -17.57 8.56
C GLU A 137 0.07 -17.72 9.41
N CYS A 138 -1.11 -17.60 8.78
CA CYS A 138 -2.40 -17.73 9.45
C CYS A 138 -2.54 -19.10 10.13
N ILE A 139 -2.26 -20.18 9.41
CA ILE A 139 -2.39 -21.55 9.92
C ILE A 139 -1.39 -21.83 11.04
N ASN A 140 -0.13 -21.42 10.87
CA ASN A 140 0.91 -21.71 11.84
C ASN A 140 0.73 -20.94 13.17
N ARG A 141 0.20 -19.72 13.10
CA ARG A 141 0.06 -18.85 14.28
C ARG A 141 -1.29 -19.00 14.99
N LEU A 142 -2.36 -19.29 14.26
CA LEU A 142 -3.74 -19.34 14.77
C LEU A 142 -4.34 -20.76 14.76
N GLY A 143 -3.62 -21.74 14.23
CA GLY A 143 -4.11 -23.11 14.06
C GLY A 143 -4.99 -23.29 12.83
N ASN A 144 -5.22 -24.54 12.44
CA ASN A 144 -5.85 -24.88 11.16
C ASN A 144 -7.25 -24.25 10.97
N THR A 145 -8.11 -24.34 11.99
CA THR A 145 -9.52 -23.92 11.85
C THR A 145 -9.65 -22.39 11.87
N GLU A 146 -9.10 -21.73 12.90
CA GLU A 146 -9.19 -20.27 13.04
C GLU A 146 -8.33 -19.55 12.01
N GLY A 147 -7.12 -20.05 11.73
CA GLY A 147 -6.23 -19.51 10.71
C GLY A 147 -6.84 -19.56 9.29
N SER A 148 -7.49 -20.66 8.91
CA SER A 148 -8.15 -20.74 7.60
C SER A 148 -9.33 -19.76 7.50
N ALA A 149 -10.13 -19.63 8.56
CA ALA A 149 -11.26 -18.71 8.57
C ALA A 149 -10.81 -17.24 8.50
N ILE A 150 -9.76 -16.87 9.24
CA ILE A 150 -9.19 -15.51 9.19
C ILE A 150 -8.58 -15.21 7.81
N PHE A 151 -7.84 -16.17 7.23
CA PHE A 151 -7.29 -16.03 5.89
C PHE A 151 -8.39 -15.78 4.84
N GLU A 152 -9.49 -16.53 4.89
CA GLU A 152 -10.64 -16.38 3.99
C GLU A 152 -11.31 -15.01 4.20
N ALA A 153 -11.61 -14.65 5.45
CA ALA A 153 -12.27 -13.38 5.78
C ALA A 153 -11.48 -12.16 5.30
N ILE A 154 -10.15 -12.17 5.46
CA ILE A 154 -9.26 -11.09 4.98
C ILE A 154 -9.22 -11.08 3.45
N ASN A 155 -9.08 -12.23 2.79
CA ASN A 155 -9.02 -12.31 1.33
C ASN A 155 -10.29 -11.82 0.63
N GLU A 156 -11.45 -12.01 1.24
CA GLU A 156 -12.71 -11.46 0.73
C GLU A 156 -12.74 -9.93 0.66
N THR A 157 -11.86 -9.25 1.39
CA THR A 157 -11.79 -7.78 1.38
C THR A 157 -10.92 -7.24 0.25
N PHE A 158 -9.94 -8.00 -0.24
CA PHE A 158 -8.97 -7.51 -1.21
C PHE A 158 -9.56 -7.05 -2.55
N PRO A 159 -10.62 -7.68 -3.11
CA PRO A 159 -11.30 -7.16 -4.30
C PRO A 159 -11.88 -5.74 -4.13
N TYR A 160 -12.09 -5.27 -2.90
CA TYR A 160 -12.61 -3.93 -2.64
C TYR A 160 -11.53 -2.85 -2.72
N LEU A 161 -10.24 -3.19 -2.65
CA LEU A 161 -9.14 -2.23 -2.73
C LEU A 161 -9.08 -1.56 -4.11
N PRO A 162 -9.07 -0.22 -4.17
CA PRO A 162 -8.84 0.52 -5.41
C PRO A 162 -7.52 0.18 -6.10
N LEU A 163 -7.46 0.39 -7.41
CA LEU A 163 -6.34 -0.07 -8.24
C LEU A 163 -5.32 1.03 -8.53
N ALA A 164 -5.76 2.29 -8.48
CA ALA A 164 -4.91 3.45 -8.72
C ALA A 164 -5.48 4.70 -8.05
N ALA A 165 -4.65 5.74 -7.93
CA ALA A 165 -5.07 7.05 -7.45
C ALA A 165 -4.40 8.20 -8.22
N ILE A 166 -5.03 9.37 -8.24
CA ILE A 166 -4.45 10.61 -8.76
C ILE A 166 -4.15 11.55 -7.59
N LEU A 167 -2.86 11.71 -7.29
CA LEU A 167 -2.33 12.59 -6.26
C LEU A 167 -2.21 14.05 -6.74
N PRO A 168 -1.96 15.02 -5.84
CA PRO A 168 -1.77 16.42 -6.20
C PRO A 168 -0.78 16.61 -7.34
N ASN A 169 -1.04 17.59 -8.22
CA ASN A 169 -0.25 17.86 -9.43
C ASN A 169 -0.34 16.74 -10.50
N GLY A 170 -1.39 15.91 -10.47
CA GLY A 170 -1.61 14.88 -11.51
C GLY A 170 -0.57 13.77 -11.47
N ILE A 171 -0.14 13.37 -10.26
CA ILE A 171 0.76 12.23 -10.07
C ILE A 171 -0.09 10.96 -10.08
N PHE A 172 0.16 10.05 -11.01
CA PHE A 172 -0.51 8.76 -11.09
C PHE A 172 0.12 7.77 -10.12
N ALA A 173 -0.65 7.28 -9.16
CA ALA A 173 -0.22 6.32 -8.15
C ALA A 173 -0.81 4.94 -8.46
N VAL A 174 0.04 3.92 -8.48
CA VAL A 174 -0.34 2.54 -8.82
C VAL A 174 0.66 1.57 -8.18
N HIS A 175 0.29 0.32 -7.93
CA HIS A 175 1.25 -0.66 -7.40
C HIS A 175 2.33 -1.03 -8.42
N GLY A 176 1.87 -1.63 -9.51
CA GLY A 176 2.61 -2.09 -10.68
C GLY A 176 3.00 -0.92 -11.58
N GLY A 177 2.25 -0.78 -12.66
CA GLY A 177 2.48 0.28 -13.62
C GLY A 177 1.43 0.30 -14.70
N ILE A 178 1.87 0.57 -15.93
CA ILE A 178 1.01 0.64 -17.10
C ILE A 178 1.43 -0.44 -18.12
N SER A 179 0.64 -0.60 -19.17
CA SER A 179 0.90 -1.57 -20.23
C SER A 179 0.32 -1.13 -21.57
N SER A 180 0.44 -1.97 -22.60
CA SER A 180 -0.21 -1.79 -23.89
C SER A 180 -1.74 -1.67 -23.78
N HIS A 181 -2.35 -2.30 -22.75
CA HIS A 181 -3.78 -2.30 -22.49
C HIS A 181 -4.29 -1.07 -21.72
N ILE A 182 -3.39 -0.29 -21.12
CA ILE A 182 -3.72 0.89 -20.31
C ILE A 182 -3.28 2.14 -21.06
N ASN A 183 -4.23 2.85 -21.68
CA ASN A 183 -3.95 4.02 -22.50
C ASN A 183 -4.58 5.29 -21.93
N THR A 184 -5.70 5.15 -21.24
CA THR A 184 -6.46 6.25 -20.65
C THR A 184 -6.87 5.93 -19.22
N LEU A 185 -7.15 6.96 -18.42
CA LEU A 185 -7.73 6.78 -17.08
C LEU A 185 -9.09 6.05 -17.13
N ASP A 186 -9.86 6.21 -18.22
CA ASP A 186 -11.13 5.49 -18.42
C ASP A 186 -10.95 3.96 -18.50
N ASP A 187 -9.76 3.49 -18.90
CA ASP A 187 -9.47 2.05 -18.89
C ASP A 187 -9.49 1.47 -17.48
N ILE A 188 -9.24 2.31 -16.46
CA ILE A 188 -9.25 1.95 -15.04
C ILE A 188 -10.62 2.24 -14.42
N ARG A 189 -11.24 3.39 -14.74
CA ARG A 189 -12.56 3.79 -14.20
C ARG A 189 -13.65 2.76 -14.47
N LYS A 190 -13.62 2.12 -15.64
CA LYS A 190 -14.63 1.15 -16.07
C LYS A 190 -14.49 -0.24 -15.43
N ILE A 191 -13.44 -0.47 -14.63
CA ILE A 191 -13.17 -1.77 -14.03
C ILE A 191 -14.12 -1.99 -12.84
N ASP A 192 -14.95 -3.01 -12.94
CA ASP A 192 -15.65 -3.60 -11.80
C ASP A 192 -14.68 -4.48 -11.00
N ARG A 193 -13.94 -3.85 -10.08
CA ARG A 193 -12.87 -4.51 -9.33
C ARG A 193 -13.37 -5.59 -8.36
N PHE A 194 -14.63 -5.48 -7.91
CA PHE A 194 -15.22 -6.41 -6.94
C PHE A 194 -15.36 -7.83 -7.48
N GLN A 195 -15.44 -7.99 -8.80
CA GLN A 195 -15.52 -9.30 -9.47
C GLN A 195 -14.14 -9.93 -9.73
N ILE A 196 -13.05 -9.21 -9.46
CA ILE A 196 -11.69 -9.62 -9.83
C ILE A 196 -11.02 -10.26 -8.62
N VAL A 197 -11.36 -11.51 -8.37
CA VAL A 197 -10.81 -12.32 -7.27
C VAL A 197 -9.44 -12.88 -7.63
N ASP A 198 -9.25 -13.31 -8.88
CA ASP A 198 -7.99 -13.84 -9.42
C ASP A 198 -7.36 -12.83 -10.39
N CYS A 199 -6.03 -12.66 -10.31
CA CYS A 199 -5.29 -11.75 -11.18
C CYS A 199 -5.54 -12.04 -12.66
N SER A 200 -5.56 -13.32 -13.06
CA SER A 200 -5.75 -13.77 -14.44
C SER A 200 -7.13 -13.44 -15.03
N SER A 201 -8.09 -13.04 -14.19
CA SER A 201 -9.45 -12.68 -14.63
C SER A 201 -9.51 -11.35 -15.37
N SER A 202 -8.49 -10.50 -15.24
CA SER A 202 -8.41 -9.22 -15.96
C SER A 202 -6.97 -8.85 -16.28
N ILE A 203 -6.67 -8.76 -17.58
CA ILE A 203 -5.35 -8.37 -18.06
C ILE A 203 -4.99 -6.94 -17.63
N VAL A 204 -5.97 -6.03 -17.63
CA VAL A 204 -5.75 -4.63 -17.21
C VAL A 204 -5.40 -4.57 -15.72
N VAL A 205 -6.09 -5.33 -14.87
CA VAL A 205 -5.77 -5.38 -13.44
C VAL A 205 -4.43 -6.05 -13.19
N THR A 206 -4.16 -7.16 -13.90
CA THR A 206 -2.85 -7.81 -13.86
C THR A 206 -1.74 -6.81 -14.18
N ASP A 207 -1.89 -6.06 -15.27
CA ASP A 207 -0.89 -5.08 -15.70
C ASP A 207 -0.72 -3.93 -14.70
N LEU A 208 -1.82 -3.47 -14.08
CA LEU A 208 -1.77 -2.43 -13.03
C LEU A 208 -0.97 -2.89 -11.81
N VAL A 209 -0.98 -4.18 -11.47
CA VAL A 209 -0.28 -4.69 -10.26
C VAL A 209 1.04 -5.41 -10.55
N TRP A 210 1.31 -5.81 -11.79
CA TRP A 210 2.54 -6.53 -12.18
C TRP A 210 3.42 -5.78 -13.19
N GLY A 211 2.97 -4.64 -13.71
CA GLY A 211 3.71 -3.86 -14.70
C GLY A 211 5.04 -3.33 -14.14
N ASP A 212 6.11 -3.41 -14.94
CA ASP A 212 7.45 -2.99 -14.54
C ASP A 212 8.09 -1.96 -15.51
N PRO A 213 8.62 -0.84 -15.01
CA PRO A 213 9.32 0.13 -15.85
C PRO A 213 10.68 -0.43 -16.31
N ARG A 214 10.97 -0.39 -17.62
CA ARG A 214 12.26 -0.86 -18.16
C ARG A 214 12.75 0.01 -19.31
N LYS A 215 14.08 0.07 -19.46
CA LYS A 215 14.69 0.54 -20.70
C LYS A 215 14.54 -0.57 -21.75
N LEU A 216 13.73 -0.32 -22.77
CA LEU A 216 13.51 -1.24 -23.88
C LEU A 216 14.33 -0.82 -25.11
N GLU A 217 14.32 -1.67 -26.13
CA GLU A 217 14.93 -1.36 -27.43
C GLU A 217 14.27 -0.11 -28.05
N SER A 218 15.02 0.59 -28.91
CA SER A 218 14.56 1.83 -29.53
C SER A 218 13.24 1.62 -30.28
N GLY A 219 12.24 2.44 -29.96
CA GLY A 219 10.90 2.37 -30.57
C GLY A 219 9.94 1.38 -29.92
N GLN A 220 10.40 0.52 -29.00
CA GLN A 220 9.52 -0.42 -28.30
C GLN A 220 8.80 0.27 -27.12
N LEU A 221 7.47 0.17 -27.10
CA LEU A 221 6.64 0.75 -26.03
C LEU A 221 6.50 -0.20 -24.84
N THR A 222 6.23 -1.47 -25.10
CA THR A 222 6.10 -2.51 -24.06
C THR A 222 6.70 -3.84 -24.49
N ALA A 223 6.93 -4.73 -23.53
CA ALA A 223 7.40 -6.10 -23.74
C ALA A 223 6.78 -7.04 -22.69
N PRO A 224 6.65 -8.35 -22.96
CA PRO A 224 6.21 -9.31 -21.95
C PRO A 224 7.10 -9.28 -20.71
N SER A 225 6.49 -9.39 -19.52
CA SER A 225 7.23 -9.50 -18.26
C SER A 225 7.89 -10.86 -18.10
N GLU A 226 9.08 -10.87 -17.48
CA GLU A 226 9.77 -12.10 -17.07
C GLU A 226 9.08 -12.79 -15.88
N ARG A 227 8.17 -12.08 -15.19
CA ARG A 227 7.34 -12.62 -14.11
C ARG A 227 6.26 -13.58 -14.61
N GLY A 228 6.03 -13.64 -15.92
CA GLY A 228 4.93 -14.40 -16.54
C GLY A 228 3.56 -13.71 -16.47
N LEU A 229 3.45 -12.62 -15.71
CA LEU A 229 2.29 -11.75 -15.59
C LEU A 229 2.71 -10.29 -15.76
N GLY A 230 1.85 -9.48 -16.37
CA GLY A 230 2.12 -8.07 -16.65
C GLY A 230 3.02 -7.83 -17.86
N GLU A 231 3.28 -6.55 -18.13
CA GLU A 231 4.19 -6.09 -19.17
C GLU A 231 5.30 -5.20 -18.59
N LYS A 232 6.47 -5.23 -19.22
CA LYS A 232 7.48 -4.19 -19.10
C LYS A 232 7.02 -2.98 -19.92
N TYR A 233 7.14 -1.76 -19.39
CA TYR A 233 6.79 -0.53 -20.10
C TYR A 233 7.96 0.46 -20.17
N SER A 234 8.12 1.13 -21.31
CA SER A 234 9.23 2.04 -21.57
C SER A 234 8.98 3.48 -21.14
N LEU A 235 10.04 4.29 -21.16
CA LEU A 235 9.97 5.75 -21.02
C LEU A 235 8.98 6.36 -22.01
N SER A 236 9.05 5.98 -23.30
CA SER A 236 8.17 6.50 -24.34
C SER A 236 6.71 6.15 -24.08
N LYS A 237 6.41 4.92 -23.64
CA LYS A 237 5.04 4.52 -23.26
C LYS A 237 4.54 5.32 -22.06
N THR A 238 5.40 5.54 -21.07
CA THR A 238 5.11 6.37 -19.89
C THR A 238 4.77 7.81 -20.29
N GLN A 239 5.61 8.45 -21.11
CA GLN A 239 5.38 9.82 -21.58
C GLN A 239 4.10 9.96 -22.41
N GLN A 240 3.80 8.98 -23.26
CA GLN A 240 2.55 8.95 -24.03
C GLN A 240 1.33 8.88 -23.10
N PHE A 241 1.36 7.98 -22.11
CA PHE A 241 0.28 7.85 -21.13
C PHE A 241 0.11 9.14 -20.32
N LEU A 242 1.20 9.72 -19.80
CA LEU A 242 1.15 10.94 -19.00
C LEU A 242 0.60 12.12 -19.80
N THR A 243 1.10 12.32 -21.03
CA THR A 243 0.63 13.41 -21.91
C THR A 243 -0.85 13.25 -22.27
N LYS A 244 -1.26 12.03 -22.64
CA LYS A 244 -2.65 11.76 -23.06
C LYS A 244 -3.66 11.99 -21.93
N ASN A 245 -3.25 11.77 -20.69
CA ASN A 245 -4.12 11.87 -19.52
C ASN A 245 -3.90 13.15 -18.70
N ASN A 246 -3.08 14.09 -19.19
CA ASN A 246 -2.74 15.33 -18.48
C ASN A 246 -2.17 15.07 -17.07
N LEU A 247 -1.25 14.10 -16.98
CA LEU A 247 -0.55 13.70 -15.76
C LEU A 247 0.92 14.10 -15.83
N THR A 248 1.60 14.15 -14.68
CA THR A 248 2.96 14.70 -14.57
C THR A 248 4.05 13.66 -14.34
N SER A 249 3.73 12.59 -13.62
CA SER A 249 4.62 11.46 -13.31
C SER A 249 3.83 10.26 -12.78
N ILE A 250 4.47 9.09 -12.75
CA ILE A 250 4.01 7.88 -12.06
C ILE A 250 4.78 7.72 -10.74
N ILE A 251 4.07 7.38 -9.66
CA ILE A 251 4.66 6.83 -8.43
C ILE A 251 4.14 5.41 -8.22
N ARG A 252 5.05 4.48 -7.95
CA ARG A 252 4.75 3.04 -7.88
C ARG A 252 5.56 2.29 -6.82
N ALA A 253 5.28 1.00 -6.63
CA ALA A 253 5.97 0.13 -5.65
C ALA A 253 6.49 -1.19 -6.27
N HIS A 254 6.21 -2.39 -5.73
CA HIS A 254 6.46 -3.75 -6.27
C HIS A 254 7.91 -4.22 -6.50
N GLU A 255 8.85 -3.29 -6.64
CA GLU A 255 10.25 -3.59 -6.88
C GLU A 255 11.09 -3.17 -5.69
N ALA A 256 11.67 -4.17 -5.01
CA ALA A 256 12.61 -3.95 -3.93
C ALA A 256 13.75 -3.02 -4.38
N CYS A 257 14.01 -2.00 -3.57
CA CYS A 257 15.02 -0.99 -3.83
C CYS A 257 16.05 -1.01 -2.70
N GLN A 258 17.35 -1.11 -3.03
CA GLN A 258 18.41 -1.12 -2.01
C GLN A 258 18.35 0.09 -1.07
N GLU A 259 18.01 1.26 -1.62
CA GLU A 259 17.92 2.55 -0.93
C GLU A 259 16.47 2.92 -0.53
N GLY A 260 15.53 1.98 -0.62
CA GLY A 260 14.10 2.22 -0.36
C GLY A 260 13.36 2.98 -1.48
N PHE A 261 14.05 3.46 -2.51
CA PHE A 261 13.43 4.09 -3.67
C PHE A 261 14.31 3.98 -4.92
N MET A 262 13.72 4.19 -6.08
CA MET A 262 14.43 4.23 -7.37
C MET A 262 13.75 5.21 -8.33
N ALA A 263 14.54 6.05 -9.01
CA ALA A 263 14.08 6.84 -10.15
C ALA A 263 14.01 5.95 -11.40
N SER A 264 13.01 5.08 -11.45
CA SER A 264 12.92 3.95 -12.38
C SER A 264 12.90 4.35 -13.85
N LEU A 265 12.32 5.50 -14.18
CA LEU A 265 12.43 6.12 -15.50
C LEU A 265 12.69 7.62 -15.34
N VAL A 266 13.71 8.09 -16.05
CA VAL A 266 14.14 9.50 -16.09
C VAL A 266 14.12 9.95 -17.56
N ASP A 267 13.60 11.14 -17.84
CA ASP A 267 13.58 11.70 -19.18
C ASP A 267 14.93 12.34 -19.58
N ASP A 268 15.04 12.78 -20.84
CA ASP A 268 16.26 13.36 -21.40
C ASP A 268 16.71 14.66 -20.69
N ASN A 269 15.82 15.31 -19.93
CA ASN A 269 16.13 16.51 -19.14
C ASN A 269 16.52 16.18 -17.70
N GLY A 270 16.63 14.89 -17.34
CA GLY A 270 16.95 14.45 -15.99
C GLY A 270 15.76 14.46 -15.03
N LYS A 271 14.53 14.67 -15.51
CA LYS A 271 13.33 14.62 -14.67
C LYS A 271 12.89 13.16 -14.47
N THR A 272 12.69 12.76 -13.22
CA THR A 272 12.05 11.47 -12.90
C THR A 272 10.60 11.48 -13.36
N VAL A 273 10.23 10.55 -14.23
CA VAL A 273 8.85 10.38 -14.73
C VAL A 273 8.16 9.15 -14.15
N CYS A 274 8.91 8.18 -13.65
CA CYS A 274 8.42 7.04 -12.89
C CYS A 274 9.31 6.85 -11.66
N LEU A 275 8.73 6.99 -10.48
CA LEU A 275 9.39 6.81 -9.18
C LEU A 275 8.89 5.51 -8.56
N THR A 276 9.80 4.62 -8.16
CA THR A 276 9.49 3.45 -7.33
C THR A 276 9.83 3.76 -5.88
N VAL A 277 8.93 3.38 -4.96
CA VAL A 277 9.08 3.50 -3.51
C VAL A 277 8.91 2.11 -2.89
N PHE A 278 9.75 1.78 -1.91
CA PHE A 278 9.74 0.49 -1.21
C PHE A 278 9.93 0.75 0.29
N SER A 279 9.01 0.25 1.11
CA SER A 279 8.87 0.67 2.51
C SER A 279 9.10 -0.44 3.53
N ALA A 280 9.70 -1.55 3.12
CA ALA A 280 10.11 -2.66 3.99
C ALA A 280 11.65 -2.72 4.12
N THR A 281 12.16 -2.71 5.34
CA THR A 281 13.60 -2.84 5.63
C THR A 281 14.02 -4.31 5.64
N ASN A 282 15.27 -4.59 5.25
CA ASN A 282 15.85 -5.94 5.21
C ASN A 282 14.93 -7.00 4.58
N TYR A 283 14.28 -6.62 3.49
CA TYR A 283 13.34 -7.47 2.77
C TYR A 283 14.02 -8.75 2.31
N CYS A 284 13.46 -9.89 2.71
CA CYS A 284 14.00 -11.22 2.43
C CYS A 284 15.51 -11.35 2.76
N GLU A 285 15.96 -10.75 3.86
CA GLU A 285 17.35 -10.81 4.36
C GLU A 285 18.39 -10.18 3.42
N GLN A 286 17.96 -9.22 2.59
CA GLN A 286 18.83 -8.58 1.59
C GLN A 286 19.51 -7.29 2.09
N ASN A 287 19.32 -6.90 3.36
CA ASN A 287 19.91 -5.71 3.97
C ASN A 287 19.66 -4.41 3.18
N ASN A 288 18.49 -4.26 2.54
CA ASN A 288 18.06 -2.97 2.00
C ASN A 288 17.52 -2.07 3.11
N ILE A 289 17.66 -0.75 2.92
CA ILE A 289 16.91 0.23 3.72
C ILE A 289 15.55 0.49 3.06
N ALA A 290 14.67 1.21 3.77
CA ALA A 290 13.34 1.56 3.29
C ALA A 290 13.20 3.07 3.10
N ALA A 291 12.17 3.48 2.37
CA ALA A 291 11.81 4.88 2.26
C ALA A 291 10.30 5.09 2.13
N VAL A 292 9.88 6.33 2.38
CA VAL A 292 8.56 6.85 2.00
C VAL A 292 8.73 8.06 1.09
N ALA A 293 7.74 8.32 0.25
CA ALA A 293 7.67 9.55 -0.53
C ALA A 293 6.68 10.53 0.09
N ILE A 294 7.15 11.73 0.42
CA ILE A 294 6.34 12.81 0.97
C ILE A 294 5.92 13.73 -0.17
N ILE A 295 4.62 13.81 -0.43
CA ILE A 295 4.04 14.67 -1.45
C ILE A 295 3.37 15.85 -0.76
N ASN A 296 3.82 17.06 -1.05
CA ASN A 296 3.19 18.26 -0.50
C ASN A 296 1.93 18.68 -1.29
N LYS A 297 1.21 19.69 -0.80
CA LYS A 297 -0.02 20.19 -1.42
C LYS A 297 0.14 20.68 -2.88
N LYS A 298 1.37 20.96 -3.31
CA LYS A 298 1.70 21.38 -4.69
C LYS A 298 2.18 20.21 -5.56
N GLY A 299 2.19 18.98 -5.03
CA GLY A 299 2.69 17.79 -5.73
C GLY A 299 4.21 17.76 -5.89
N LEU A 300 4.97 18.47 -5.05
CA LEU A 300 6.42 18.26 -4.97
C LEU A 300 6.70 17.04 -4.11
N ILE A 301 7.60 16.18 -4.59
CA ILE A 301 7.99 14.92 -3.96
C ILE A 301 9.33 15.10 -3.24
N SER A 302 9.41 14.69 -1.98
CA SER A 302 10.66 14.47 -1.26
C SER A 302 10.72 13.04 -0.74
N ILE A 303 11.91 12.43 -0.75
CA ILE A 303 12.11 11.06 -0.25
C ILE A 303 12.73 11.12 1.13
N GLU A 304 12.19 10.31 2.05
CA GLU A 304 12.75 10.15 3.37
C GLU A 304 13.01 8.67 3.63
N LYS A 305 14.28 8.33 3.89
CA LYS A 305 14.75 6.97 4.13
C LYS A 305 14.75 6.65 5.62
N PHE A 306 14.70 5.37 5.95
CA PHE A 306 14.79 4.86 7.32
C PHE A 306 15.29 3.41 7.35
N ASP A 307 15.81 2.97 8.50
CA ASP A 307 16.30 1.61 8.71
C ASP A 307 15.98 1.09 10.13
N CYS A 308 14.86 0.39 10.25
CA CYS A 308 14.40 -0.23 11.49
C CYS A 308 15.24 -1.44 11.94
N THR A 309 16.20 -1.91 11.14
CA THR A 309 17.12 -2.98 11.54
C THR A 309 18.31 -2.47 12.34
N SER A 310 18.62 -1.18 12.20
CA SER A 310 19.65 -0.51 12.96
C SER A 310 19.12 -0.16 14.35
N SER A 311 19.86 -0.50 15.40
CA SER A 311 19.51 -0.16 16.80
C SER A 311 19.56 1.34 17.11
N ASP A 312 19.99 2.16 16.13
CA ASP A 312 20.27 3.58 16.30
C ASP A 312 19.03 4.47 16.03
N ASP A 313 17.95 3.91 15.45
CA ASP A 313 16.67 4.60 15.22
C ASP A 313 15.71 4.46 16.43
N GLU A 314 16.25 4.50 17.66
CA GLU A 314 15.43 4.78 18.85
C GLU A 314 14.83 6.20 18.68
N ILE A 315 13.58 6.25 18.22
CA ILE A 315 12.78 7.47 18.23
C ILE A 315 12.82 7.99 19.67
N GLU A 316 13.51 9.12 19.89
CA GLU A 316 13.38 9.92 21.10
C GLU A 316 11.88 10.20 21.26
N THR A 317 11.22 9.43 22.12
CA THR A 317 9.83 9.70 22.49
C THR A 317 9.87 10.95 23.34
N ASP A 318 9.75 12.11 22.72
CA ASP A 318 9.27 13.28 23.44
C ASP A 318 7.83 12.98 23.83
N ARG A 319 7.65 12.43 25.04
CA ARG A 319 6.34 12.28 25.68
C ARG A 319 5.84 13.68 26.06
N GLY A 320 5.50 14.48 25.06
CA GLY A 320 4.56 15.57 25.21
C GLY A 320 3.18 14.94 25.34
N ASN A 321 2.56 15.05 26.51
CA ASN A 321 1.18 14.65 26.78
C ASN A 321 0.26 15.02 25.60
N GLU A 322 -0.17 14.04 24.81
CA GLU A 322 -1.33 14.23 23.93
C GLU A 322 -2.53 14.55 24.84
N SER A 323 -2.96 15.81 24.78
CA SER A 323 -4.11 16.27 25.55
C SER A 323 -5.38 15.87 24.82
N LEU A 324 -6.47 15.68 25.57
CA LEU A 324 -7.82 15.41 25.04
C LEU A 324 -8.31 16.44 23.99
N GLU A 325 -7.64 17.58 23.85
CA GLU A 325 -7.94 18.61 22.85
C GLU A 325 -7.53 18.20 21.43
N ASP A 326 -6.44 17.45 21.25
CA ASP A 326 -5.97 17.02 19.91
C ASP A 326 -6.91 15.99 19.27
N LEU A 327 -7.68 15.26 20.08
CA LEU A 327 -8.71 14.33 19.62
C LEU A 327 -9.98 15.04 19.10
N TYR A 328 -10.25 16.26 19.55
CA TYR A 328 -11.44 17.02 19.19
C TYR A 328 -11.29 17.75 17.84
N ASP A 329 -10.07 18.14 17.49
CA ASP A 329 -9.77 18.78 16.19
C ASP A 329 -9.80 17.80 15.00
N ALA A 330 -9.79 16.49 15.26
CA ALA A 330 -9.93 15.44 14.23
C ALA A 330 -11.39 15.16 13.83
N LEU A 331 -12.36 15.71 14.56
CA LEU A 331 -13.80 15.49 14.37
C LEU A 331 -14.57 16.73 13.86
N CYS A 332 -13.87 17.82 13.52
CA CYS A 332 -14.47 19.05 12.99
C CYS A 332 -14.06 19.35 11.54
#